data_AF-A0A7X3NZ87-F1
#
_entry.id   AF-A0A7X3NZ87-F1
#
_cell.length_a   1.000
_cell.length_b   1.000
_cell.length_c   1.000
_cell.angle_alpha   90.00
_cell.angle_beta   90.00
_cell.angle_gamma   90.00
#
_symmetry.space_group_name_H-M   'P 1'
#
loop_
_entity.id
_entity.type
_entity.pdbx_description
1 polymer ?
#
loop_
_entity_poly.entity_id
_entity_poly.type
_entity_poly.pdbx_seq_one_letter_code
_entity_poly.pdbx_strand_id
1 'polypeptide(L)' 'MSELRQQLLVLHLHTPDLNSGVVAWALYDGTGEKRYTTGDSETPPYNSVVEAMQDGWRVIQFPQQFPAYPGMEYHTS' A
#
# COMPACT_ATOMS: atom_id res chain seq x y z
N MET A 1 4.36 -2.19 -28.72
CA MET A 1 3.63 -2.85 -27.62
C MET A 1 3.88 -2.00 -26.39
N SER A 2 2.86 -1.50 -25.70
CA SER A 2 3.08 -0.79 -24.43
C SER A 2 3.69 -1.80 -23.44
N GLU A 3 4.82 -1.48 -22.84
CA GLU A 3 5.36 -2.26 -21.71
C GLU A 3 4.24 -2.43 -20.67
N LEU A 4 4.00 -3.66 -20.22
CA LEU A 4 3.14 -3.90 -19.07
C LEU A 4 3.75 -3.14 -17.89
N ARG A 5 2.97 -2.28 -17.24
CA ARG A 5 3.39 -1.55 -16.04
C ARG A 5 2.32 -1.71 -14.98
N GLN A 6 2.29 -2.89 -14.38
CA GLN A 6 1.45 -3.14 -13.23
C GLN A 6 2.34 -3.23 -12.00
N GLN A 7 2.33 -2.20 -11.17
CA GLN A 7 3.00 -2.18 -9.88
C GLN A 7 1.99 -1.84 -8.79
N LEU A 8 2.15 -2.43 -7.62
CA LEU A 8 1.35 -2.14 -6.43
C LEU A 8 2.26 -1.67 -5.31
N LEU A 9 2.04 -0.45 -4.84
CA LEU A 9 2.67 0.09 -3.66
C LEU A 9 1.65 0.14 -2.53
N VAL A 10 1.93 -0.55 -1.43
CA VAL A 10 1.12 -0.56 -0.21
C VAL A 10 1.85 0.27 0.84
N LEU A 11 1.21 1.33 1.33
CA LEU A 11 1.74 2.21 2.37
C LEU A 11 0.91 2.05 3.64
N HIS A 12 1.56 1.69 4.75
CA HIS A 12 0.96 1.72 6.09
C HIS A 12 1.33 3.04 6.75
N LEU A 13 0.32 3.80 7.14
CA LEU A 13 0.47 5.15 7.67
C LEU A 13 0.38 5.14 9.20
N HIS A 14 1.08 6.07 9.84
CA HIS A 14 0.99 6.26 11.30
C HIS A 14 -0.43 6.65 11.76
N THR A 15 -1.15 7.42 10.94
CA THR A 15 -2.55 7.81 11.13
C THR A 15 -3.29 7.73 9.78
N PRO A 16 -4.63 7.76 9.74
CA PRO A 16 -5.39 7.72 8.49
C PRO A 16 -5.21 8.94 7.56
N ASP A 17 -4.51 10.00 7.99
CA ASP A 17 -4.25 11.20 7.18
C ASP A 17 -3.28 10.90 6.04
N LEU A 18 -3.54 11.45 4.84
CA LEU A 18 -2.72 11.18 3.64
C LEU A 18 -1.31 11.80 3.71
N ASN A 19 -1.10 12.82 4.55
CA ASN A 19 0.21 13.41 4.83
C ASN A 19 0.91 12.71 6.00
N SER A 20 0.25 11.77 6.67
CA SER A 20 0.83 11.02 7.76
C SER A 20 2.07 10.26 7.30
N GLY A 21 3.08 10.20 8.17
CA GLY A 21 4.30 9.44 7.91
C GLY A 21 4.02 7.96 7.63
N VAL A 22 4.74 7.40 6.65
CA VAL A 22 4.76 5.97 6.33
C VAL A 22 5.60 5.22 7.36
N VAL A 23 5.01 4.20 7.99
CA VAL A 23 5.66 3.38 9.03
C VAL A 23 6.05 1.98 8.55
N ALA A 24 5.38 1.49 7.50
CA ALA A 24 5.73 0.25 6.82
C ALA A 24 5.24 0.30 5.37
N TRP A 25 5.85 -0.48 4.50
CA TRP A 25 5.52 -0.48 3.09
C TRP A 25 5.81 -1.82 2.44
N ALA A 26 5.18 -2.07 1.30
CA ALA A 26 5.49 -3.19 0.42
C ALA A 26 5.31 -2.77 -1.04
N LEU A 27 6.22 -3.20 -1.91
CA LEU A 27 6.15 -2.97 -3.35
C LEU A 27 6.05 -4.31 -4.08
N TYR A 28 5.10 -4.42 -5.00
CA TYR A 28 4.93 -5.59 -5.83
C TYR A 28 5.02 -5.17 -7.30
N ASP A 29 5.81 -5.92 -8.05
CA ASP A 29 5.90 -5.77 -9.50
C ASP A 29 5.12 -6.89 -10.18
N GLY A 30 3.97 -6.55 -10.74
CA GLY A 30 3.08 -7.46 -11.46
C GLY A 30 3.58 -7.81 -12.87
N THR A 31 4.70 -7.22 -13.32
CA THR A 31 5.34 -7.59 -14.59
C THR A 31 6.23 -8.84 -14.46
N GLY A 32 6.67 -9.14 -13.24
CA GLY A 32 7.62 -10.22 -12.95
C GLY A 32 9.09 -9.87 -13.24
N GLU A 33 9.40 -8.65 -13.68
CA GLU A 33 10.78 -8.23 -13.95
C GLU A 33 11.59 -8.04 -12.67
N LYS A 34 10.95 -7.55 -11.60
CA LYS A 34 11.58 -7.37 -10.29
C LYS A 34 10.86 -8.15 -9.21
N ARG A 35 11.64 -8.64 -8.25
CA ARG A 35 11.12 -9.25 -7.03
C ARG A 35 11.62 -8.46 -5.83
N TYR A 36 10.70 -7.80 -5.15
CA TYR A 36 10.98 -7.07 -3.91
C TYR A 36 10.69 -7.95 -2.69
N THR A 37 11.41 -7.70 -1.62
CA THR A 37 11.24 -8.33 -0.30
C THR A 37 11.32 -7.26 0.80
N THR A 38 10.67 -7.52 1.94
CA THR A 38 10.57 -6.60 3.09
C THR A 38 11.94 -6.17 3.65
N GLY A 39 13.03 -6.86 3.29
CA GLY A 39 14.40 -6.53 3.71
C GLY A 39 15.21 -5.70 2.71
N ASP A 40 14.64 -5.29 1.57
CA ASP A 40 15.40 -4.57 0.53
C ASP A 40 15.82 -3.15 0.94
N SER A 41 15.08 -2.52 1.87
CA SER A 41 15.37 -1.19 2.39
C SER A 41 14.62 -0.92 3.69
N GLU A 42 15.25 -0.24 4.64
CA GLU A 42 14.60 0.29 5.86
C GLU A 42 13.87 1.62 5.59
N THR A 43 14.18 2.28 4.49
CA THR A 43 13.57 3.56 4.09
C THR A 43 12.41 3.33 3.12
N PRO A 44 11.23 3.93 3.35
CA PRO A 44 10.12 3.86 2.41
C PRO A 44 10.42 4.68 1.15
N PRO A 45 9.86 4.29 -0.01
CA PRO A 45 10.05 5.04 -1.27
C PRO A 45 9.41 6.43 -1.23
N TYR A 46 8.44 6.65 -0.34
CA TYR A 46 7.75 7.92 -0.11
C TYR A 46 7.48 8.10 1.38
N ASN A 47 7.56 9.34 1.85
CA ASN A 47 7.30 9.71 3.24
C ASN A 47 5.80 9.85 3.54
N SER A 48 4.98 10.07 2.52
CA SER A 48 3.52 10.22 2.63
C SER A 48 2.81 9.72 1.36
N VAL A 49 1.48 9.55 1.45
CA VAL A 49 0.66 9.20 0.29
C VAL A 49 0.64 10.35 -0.73
N VAL A 50 0.62 11.58 -0.26
CA VAL A 50 0.60 12.78 -1.12
C VAL A 50 1.86 12.86 -1.99
N GLU A 51 3.02 12.51 -1.45
CA GLU A 51 4.27 12.44 -2.22
C GLU A 51 4.19 11.40 -3.35
N ALA A 52 3.65 10.21 -3.08
CA ALA A 52 3.42 9.20 -4.11
C ALA A 52 2.43 9.71 -5.18
N MET A 53 1.39 10.44 -4.81
CA MET A 53 0.45 11.03 -5.76
C MET A 53 1.10 12.08 -6.67
N GLN A 54 2.04 12.86 -6.17
CA GLN A 54 2.80 13.84 -6.97
C GLN A 54 3.62 13.14 -8.06
N ASP A 55 4.12 11.93 -7.78
CA ASP A 55 4.81 11.06 -8.74
C ASP A 55 3.87 10.28 -9.69
N GLY A 56 2.56 10.52 -9.58
CA GLY A 56 1.55 9.97 -10.50
C GLY A 56 0.91 8.67 -10.04
N TRP A 57 1.16 8.21 -8.82
CA TRP A 57 0.44 7.06 -8.26
C TRP A 57 -1.05 7.38 -8.08
N ARG A 58 -1.90 6.42 -8.46
CA ARG A 58 -3.33 6.47 -8.19
C ARG A 58 -3.60 5.77 -6.86
N VAL A 59 -4.35 6.42 -5.99
CA VAL A 59 -4.54 5.99 -4.60
C VAL A 59 -5.90 5.33 -4.41
N ILE A 60 -5.90 4.20 -3.70
CA ILE A 60 -7.09 3.56 -3.14
C ILE A 60 -6.83 3.45 -1.64
N GLN A 61 -7.66 4.11 -0.83
CA GLN A 61 -7.58 4.02 0.62
C GLN A 61 -8.52 2.93 1.12
N PHE A 62 -7.98 1.97 1.86
CA PHE A 62 -8.77 0.94 2.50
C PHE A 62 -9.26 1.42 3.87
N PRO A 63 -10.50 1.10 4.26
CA PRO A 63 -10.94 1.34 5.64
C PRO A 63 -10.14 0.48 6.61
N GLN A 64 -10.11 0.88 7.89
CA GLN A 64 -9.54 0.03 8.93
C GLN A 64 -10.22 -1.35 8.91
N GLN A 65 -9.41 -2.40 8.80
CA GLN A 65 -9.87 -3.77 8.90
C GLN A 65 -10.09 -4.10 10.37
N PHE A 66 -11.33 -3.95 10.83
CA PHE A 66 -11.72 -4.46 12.14
C PHE A 66 -12.00 -5.95 12.03
N PRO A 67 -11.49 -6.78 12.97
CA PRO A 67 -11.94 -8.16 13.03
C PRO A 67 -13.45 -8.19 13.25
N ALA A 68 -14.12 -9.16 12.62
CA ALA A 68 -15.52 -9.42 12.93
C ALA A 68 -15.65 -9.69 14.44
N TYR A 69 -16.72 -9.18 15.04
CA TYR A 69 -17.03 -9.52 16.42
C TYR A 69 -17.20 -11.05 16.53
N PRO A 70 -16.68 -11.72 17.58
CA PRO A 70 -16.80 -13.16 17.72
C PRO A 70 -18.25 -13.63 17.56
N GLY A 71 -18.49 -14.67 16.74
CA GLY A 71 -19.82 -15.19 16.41
C GLY A 71 -20.50 -14.53 15.19
N MET A 72 -19.88 -13.51 14.58
CA MET A 72 -20.37 -12.83 13.37
C MET A 72 -19.57 -13.20 12.12
N GLU A 73 -18.82 -14.30 12.14
CA GLU A 73 -17.89 -14.69 11.07
C GLU A 73 -18.59 -14.91 9.72
N TYR A 74 -19.88 -15.25 9.74
CA TYR A 74 -20.71 -15.55 8.55
C TYR A 74 -21.63 -14.41 8.13
N HIS A 75 -21.57 -13.25 8.81
CA HIS A 75 -22.43 -12.11 8.50
C HIS A 75 -21.65 -11.08 7.68
N THR A 76 -22.13 -10.79 6.47
CA THR A 76 -21.64 -9.66 5.65
C THR A 76 -22.59 -8.48 5.76
N SER A 77 -22.03 -7.26 5.80
CA SER A 77 -22.77 -5.99 5.75
C SER A 77 -23.16 -5.62 4.33
#